data_AF-A0A2N2X8C7-F1
#
_entry.id   AF-A0A2N2X8C7-F1
#
_cell.length_a   1.000
_cell.length_b   1.000
_cell.length_c   1.000
_cell.angle_alpha   90.00
_cell.angle_beta   90.00
_cell.angle_gamma   90.00
#
_symmetry.space_group_name_H-M   'P 1'
#
loop_
_entity.id
_entity.type
_entity.pdbx_description
1 polymer ?
#
loop_
_entity_poly.entity_id
_entity_poly.type
_entity_poly.pdbx_seq_one_letter_code
_entity_poly.pdbx_strand_id
1 'polypeptide(L)'
;MNATQNNRVFGLDFLRSVAIFLVVISHASLLAFPNSKNPIFTVIRILGAIGVDLFFVLSGFLIGGILLKKIELYKTGKNDLISFWKRRWFRTLPNYFLVLFLNILIFLFLGKDLPKSIVLYFP
;
A
#
# COMPACT_ATOMS: atom_id res chain seq x y z
N MET A 1 -10.46 -36.65 4.22
CA MET A 1 -9.27 -35.77 4.32
C MET A 1 -9.74 -34.32 4.25
N ASN A 2 -9.85 -33.66 5.40
CA ASN A 2 -10.49 -32.35 5.53
C ASN A 2 -9.52 -31.23 5.14
N ALA A 3 -9.65 -30.72 3.91
CA ALA A 3 -9.05 -29.45 3.53
C ALA A 3 -9.73 -28.35 4.35
N THR A 4 -9.01 -27.75 5.29
CA THR A 4 -9.45 -26.56 6.02
C THR A 4 -9.71 -25.45 5.02
N GLN A 5 -11.00 -25.24 4.71
CA GLN A 5 -11.49 -24.11 3.92
C GLN A 5 -11.00 -22.82 4.59
N ASN A 6 -9.94 -22.24 4.01
CA ASN A 6 -9.55 -20.87 4.31
C ASN A 6 -10.73 -19.99 3.93
N ASN A 7 -11.48 -19.51 4.93
CA ASN A 7 -12.61 -18.58 4.75
C ASN A 7 -12.08 -17.22 4.25
N ARG A 8 -11.60 -17.17 3.00
CA ARG A 8 -11.25 -15.93 2.32
C ARG A 8 -12.56 -15.27 1.92
N VAL A 9 -12.80 -14.09 2.47
CA VAL A 9 -13.98 -13.30 2.10
C VAL A 9 -13.71 -12.68 0.74
N PHE A 10 -14.16 -13.37 -0.32
CA PHE A 10 -13.92 -12.97 -1.71
C PHE A 10 -14.31 -11.51 -1.97
N GLY A 11 -15.46 -11.06 -1.45
CA GLY A 11 -15.91 -9.68 -1.62
C GLY A 11 -14.92 -8.64 -1.08
N LEU A 12 -14.24 -8.95 0.03
CA LEU A 12 -13.27 -8.04 0.64
C LEU A 12 -11.99 -7.94 -0.21
N ASP A 13 -11.55 -9.05 -0.79
CA ASP A 13 -10.39 -9.08 -1.68
C ASP A 13 -10.70 -8.38 -3.02
N PHE A 14 -11.92 -8.53 -3.55
CA PHE A 14 -12.38 -7.80 -4.73
C PHE A 14 -12.42 -6.30 -4.48
N LEU A 15 -12.98 -5.86 -3.34
CA LEU A 15 -13.07 -4.44 -3.01
C LEU A 15 -11.69 -3.80 -2.83
N ARG A 16 -10.71 -4.53 -2.28
CA ARG A 16 -9.32 -4.08 -2.24
C ARG A 16 -8.70 -3.97 -3.63
N SER A 17 -8.98 -4.91 -4.52
CA SER A 17 -8.49 -4.86 -5.91
C SER A 17 -9.00 -3.60 -6.60
N VAL A 18 -10.31 -3.32 -6.51
CA VAL A 18 -10.93 -2.10 -7.06
C VAL A 18 -10.29 -0.84 -6.47
N ALA A 19 -10.07 -0.82 -5.15
CA ALA A 19 -9.40 0.29 -4.48
C ALA A 19 -7.98 0.53 -5.04
N ILE A 20 -7.17 -0.52 -5.20
CA ILE A 20 -5.83 -0.43 -5.80
C ILE A 20 -5.90 0.09 -7.24
N PHE A 21 -6.84 -0.39 -8.05
CA PHE A 21 -7.01 0.09 -9.43
C PHE A 21 -7.31 1.59 -9.49
N LEU A 22 -8.19 2.10 -8.63
CA LEU A 22 -8.49 3.53 -8.54
C LEU A 22 -7.22 4.34 -8.21
N VAL A 23 -6.40 3.87 -7.26
CA VAL A 23 -5.13 4.51 -6.89
C VAL A 23 -4.16 4.53 -8.08
N VAL A 24 -3.99 3.39 -8.77
CA VAL A 24 -3.07 3.27 -9.91
C VAL A 24 -3.49 4.19 -11.06
N ILE A 25 -4.78 4.21 -11.41
CA ILE A 25 -5.30 5.08 -12.48
C ILE A 25 -5.11 6.56 -12.11
N SER A 26 -5.34 6.92 -10.85
CA SER A 26 -5.09 8.29 -10.35
C SER A 26 -3.62 8.69 -10.50
N HIS A 27 -2.69 7.86 -10.03
CA HIS A 27 -1.26 8.15 -10.17
C HIS A 27 -0.80 8.17 -11.63
N ALA A 28 -1.31 7.26 -12.46
CA ALA A 28 -1.04 7.26 -13.90
C ALA A 28 -1.52 8.56 -14.56
N SER A 29 -2.69 9.08 -14.16
CA SER A 29 -3.22 10.35 -14.65
C SER A 29 -2.37 11.56 -14.24
N LEU A 30 -1.78 11.51 -13.04
CA LEU A 30 -0.90 12.56 -12.53
C LEU A 30 0.44 12.56 -13.28
N LEU A 31 0.98 11.38 -13.58
CA LEU A 31 2.22 11.23 -14.34
C LEU A 31 2.06 11.57 -15.83
N ALA A 32 0.98 11.12 -16.46
CA ALA A 32 0.76 11.32 -17.90
C ALA A 32 0.28 12.75 -18.23
N PHE A 33 -0.55 13.35 -17.38
CA PHE A 33 -1.18 14.66 -17.64
C PHE A 33 -1.12 15.58 -16.42
N PRO A 34 0.08 15.98 -15.94
CA PRO A 34 0.24 16.70 -14.68
C PRO A 34 -0.55 18.01 -14.64
N ASN A 35 -0.47 18.81 -15.70
CA ASN A 35 -1.06 20.16 -15.79
C ASN A 35 -2.45 20.21 -16.47
N SER A 36 -3.06 19.04 -16.72
CA SER A 36 -4.39 19.03 -17.33
C SER A 36 -5.45 19.57 -16.36
N LYS A 37 -6.19 20.59 -16.80
CA LYS A 37 -7.31 21.20 -16.06
C LYS A 37 -8.66 20.54 -16.35
N ASN A 38 -8.70 19.49 -17.18
CA ASN A 38 -9.96 18.84 -17.52
C ASN A 38 -10.61 18.24 -16.26
N PRO A 39 -11.92 18.46 -16.04
CA PRO A 39 -12.60 18.03 -14.83
C PRO A 39 -12.55 16.51 -14.62
N ILE A 40 -12.51 15.75 -15.72
CA ILE A 40 -12.40 14.28 -15.70
C ILE A 40 -11.14 13.82 -14.95
N PHE A 41 -9.98 14.43 -15.22
CA PHE A 41 -8.73 14.06 -14.53
C PHE A 41 -8.77 14.47 -13.05
N THR A 42 -9.41 15.58 -12.71
CA THR A 42 -9.63 15.97 -11.32
C THR A 42 -10.46 14.93 -10.57
N VAL A 43 -11.56 14.47 -11.17
CA VAL A 43 -12.41 13.41 -10.59
C VAL A 43 -11.63 12.11 -10.42
N ILE A 44 -10.87 11.68 -11.43
CA ILE A 44 -10.01 10.49 -11.35
C ILE A 44 -9.01 10.59 -10.19
N ARG A 45 -8.40 11.78 -10.01
CA ARG A 45 -7.44 12.02 -8.93
C ARG A 45 -8.10 11.89 -7.55
N ILE A 46 -9.28 12.48 -7.38
CA ILE A 46 -10.09 12.38 -6.16
C ILE A 46 -10.49 10.92 -5.89
N LEU A 47 -10.94 10.19 -6.92
CA LEU A 47 -11.27 8.77 -6.83
C LEU A 47 -10.08 7.93 -6.36
N GLY A 48 -8.86 8.30 -6.78
CA GLY A 48 -7.65 7.70 -6.25
C GLY A 48 -7.46 7.92 -4.76
N ALA A 49 -7.69 9.14 -4.26
CA ALA A 49 -7.59 9.44 -2.83
C ALA A 49 -8.60 8.60 -2.02
N ILE A 50 -9.85 8.53 -2.47
CA ILE A 50 -10.89 7.68 -1.86
C ILE A 50 -10.48 6.19 -1.93
N GLY A 51 -9.86 5.76 -3.03
CA GLY A 51 -9.32 4.42 -3.18
C GLY A 51 -8.25 4.09 -2.14
N VAL A 52 -7.37 5.04 -1.82
CA VAL A 52 -6.37 4.88 -0.75
C VAL A 52 -7.05 4.66 0.61
N ASP A 53 -8.02 5.50 0.96
CA ASP A 53 -8.74 5.40 2.23
C ASP A 53 -9.48 4.06 2.34
N LEU A 54 -10.21 3.67 1.28
CA LEU A 54 -10.92 2.41 1.22
C LEU A 54 -9.96 1.21 1.36
N PHE A 55 -8.82 1.23 0.67
CA PHE A 55 -7.81 0.19 0.77
C PHE A 55 -7.27 0.04 2.21
N PHE A 56 -6.99 1.17 2.87
CA PHE A 56 -6.50 1.16 4.25
C PHE A 56 -7.55 0.64 5.24
N VAL A 57 -8.81 1.06 5.12
CA VAL A 57 -9.91 0.57 5.97
C VAL A 57 -10.10 -0.94 5.81
N LEU A 58 -10.17 -1.45 4.58
CA LEU A 58 -10.36 -2.88 4.29
C LEU A 58 -9.16 -3.73 4.73
N SER A 59 -7.96 -3.17 4.63
CA SER A 59 -6.74 -3.81 5.12
C SER A 59 -6.72 -3.85 6.64
N GLY A 60 -7.04 -2.73 7.29
CA GLY A 60 -7.15 -2.62 8.74
C GLY A 60 -8.17 -3.59 9.33
N PHE A 61 -9.35 -3.68 8.73
CA PHE A 61 -10.39 -4.63 9.12
C PHE A 61 -9.89 -6.08 9.12
N LEU A 62 -9.21 -6.51 8.05
CA LEU A 62 -8.69 -7.88 7.96
C LEU A 62 -7.55 -8.14 8.96
N ILE A 63 -6.62 -7.19 9.11
CA ILE A 63 -5.50 -7.31 10.04
C ILE A 63 -6.01 -7.36 11.48
N GLY A 64 -6.93 -6.45 11.81
CA GLY A 64 -7.58 -6.36 13.11
C GLY A 64 -8.32 -7.65 13.43
N GLY A 65 -9.10 -8.19 12.50
CA GLY A 65 -9.77 -9.48 12.68
C GLY A 65 -8.80 -10.64 12.94
N ILE A 66 -7.68 -10.71 12.20
CA ILE A 66 -6.64 -11.73 12.43
C ILE A 66 -6.02 -11.55 13.82
N LEU A 67 -5.82 -10.32 14.26
CA LEU A 67 -5.21 -10.02 15.55
C LEU A 67 -6.14 -10.33 16.72
N LEU A 68 -7.40 -9.89 16.64
CA LEU A 68 -8.43 -10.17 17.65
C LEU A 68 -8.61 -11.68 17.82
N LYS A 69 -8.68 -12.44 16.72
CA LYS A 69 -8.78 -13.91 16.77
C LYS A 69 -7.58 -14.56 17.45
N LYS A 70 -6.36 -14.00 17.28
CA LYS A 70 -5.16 -14.51 17.98
C LYS A 70 -5.18 -14.18 19.47
N ILE A 71 -5.66 -12.99 19.83
CA ILE A 71 -5.79 -12.55 21.22
C ILE A 71 -6.81 -13.42 21.95
N GLU A 72 -7.98 -13.64 21.36
CA GLU A 72 -9.07 -14.46 21.91
C GLU A 72 -8.64 -15.91 22.17
N LEU A 73 -7.77 -16.47 21.31
CA LEU A 73 -7.22 -17.81 21.50
C LEU A 73 -6.17 -17.90 22.63
N TYR A 74 -5.95 -16.85 23.43
CA TYR A 74 -4.90 -16.74 24.47
C TYR A 74 -3.47 -17.05 23.96
N LYS A 75 -3.27 -17.07 22.64
CA LYS A 75 -1.98 -17.39 21.98
C LYS A 75 -1.09 -16.17 21.76
N THR A 76 -1.31 -15.08 22.51
CA THR A 76 -0.65 -13.80 22.20
C THR A 76 0.14 -13.28 23.38
N GLY A 77 1.45 -13.55 23.39
CA GLY A 77 2.42 -12.76 24.15
C GLY A 77 2.85 -11.51 23.38
N LYS A 78 3.46 -10.52 24.07
CA LYS A 78 4.05 -9.32 23.42
C LYS A 78 5.01 -9.69 22.27
N ASN A 79 5.73 -10.81 22.42
CA ASN A 79 6.67 -11.32 21.42
C ASN A 79 5.98 -11.82 20.14
N ASP A 80 4.78 -12.41 20.25
CA ASP A 80 4.03 -12.87 19.08
C ASP A 80 3.52 -11.71 18.24
N LEU A 81 3.10 -10.63 18.91
CA LEU A 81 2.71 -9.38 18.26
C LEU A 81 3.87 -8.78 17.47
N ILE A 82 5.05 -8.63 18.10
CA ILE A 82 6.26 -8.13 17.45
C ILE A 82 6.65 -9.03 16.27
N SER A 83 6.56 -10.36 16.44
CA SER A 83 6.85 -11.31 15.35
C SER A 83 5.89 -11.17 14.16
N PHE A 84 4.63 -10.83 14.41
CA PHE A 84 3.62 -10.59 13.39
C PHE A 84 3.94 -9.31 12.61
N TRP A 85 4.25 -8.21 13.31
CA TRP A 85 4.64 -6.94 12.69
C TRP A 85 5.95 -7.05 11.91
N LYS A 86 6.96 -7.74 12.47
CA LYS A 86 8.24 -8.02 11.77
C LYS A 86 7.99 -8.74 10.45
N ARG A 87 7.25 -9.86 10.46
CA ARG A 87 6.94 -10.62 9.22
C ARG A 87 6.21 -9.75 8.19
N ARG A 88 5.33 -8.86 8.65
CA ARG A 88 4.60 -7.95 7.77
C ARG A 88 5.51 -6.89 7.14
N TRP A 89 6.38 -6.27 7.94
CA TRP A 89 7.36 -5.29 7.47
C TRP A 89 8.40 -5.90 6.53
N PHE A 90 8.94 -7.08 6.84
CA PHE A 90 9.84 -7.81 5.95
C PHE A 90 9.18 -8.25 4.64
N ARG A 91 7.85 -8.17 4.50
CA ARG A 91 7.16 -8.42 3.23
C ARG A 91 6.99 -7.16 2.39
N THR A 92 6.75 -6.00 3.01
CA THR A 92 6.47 -4.74 2.28
C THR A 92 7.71 -3.88 2.07
N LEU A 93 8.63 -3.85 3.04
CA LEU A 93 9.85 -3.02 2.98
C LEU A 93 10.81 -3.43 1.86
N PRO A 94 11.10 -4.71 1.59
CA PRO A 94 12.04 -5.06 0.53
C PRO A 94 11.58 -4.55 -0.84
N ASN A 95 10.29 -4.68 -1.14
CA ASN A 95 9.73 -4.17 -2.38
C ASN A 95 9.76 -2.64 -2.44
N TYR A 96 9.48 -1.96 -1.31
CA TYR A 96 9.61 -0.51 -1.22
C TYR A 96 11.03 -0.04 -1.51
N PHE A 97 12.04 -0.61 -0.84
CA PHE A 97 13.45 -0.24 -1.03
C PHE A 97 13.94 -0.59 -2.44
N LEU A 98 13.48 -1.70 -3.02
CA LEU A 98 13.81 -2.06 -4.40
C LEU A 98 13.27 -1.02 -5.38
N VAL A 99 11.99 -0.65 -5.28
CA VAL A 99 11.38 0.36 -6.16
C VAL A 99 12.02 1.72 -5.95
N LEU A 100 12.31 2.10 -4.71
CA LEU A 100 13.02 3.34 -4.38
C LEU A 100 14.41 3.37 -5.01
N PHE A 101 15.18 2.29 -4.87
CA PHE A 101 16.52 2.16 -5.46
C PHE A 101 16.47 2.28 -6.98
N LEU A 102 15.54 1.58 -7.64
CA LEU A 102 15.33 1.70 -9.08
C LEU A 102 14.94 3.12 -9.49
N ASN A 103 14.07 3.78 -8.72
CA ASN A 103 13.67 5.15 -8.99
C ASN A 103 14.86 6.13 -8.94
N ILE A 104 15.72 6.00 -7.94
CA ILE A 104 16.97 6.78 -7.81
C ILE A 104 17.90 6.50 -8.99
N LEU A 105 18.09 5.23 -9.37
CA LEU A 105 18.95 4.84 -10.49
C LEU A 105 18.44 5.43 -11.81
N ILE A 106 17.13 5.37 -12.06
CA ILE A 106 16.49 6.00 -13.22
C ILE A 106 16.73 7.51 -13.18
N PHE A 107 16.49 8.17 -12.04
CA PHE A 107 16.67 9.61 -11.91
C PHE A 107 18.11 10.07 -12.22
N LEU A 108 19.10 9.34 -11.71
CA LEU A 108 20.52 9.54 -12.01
C LEU A 108 20.85 9.33 -13.50
N PHE A 109 20.32 8.27 -14.11
CA PHE A 109 20.54 7.98 -15.52
C PHE A 109 19.95 9.05 -16.45
N LEU A 110 18.86 9.70 -16.04
CA LEU A 110 18.28 10.84 -16.76
C LEU A 110 19.10 12.15 -16.64
N GLY A 111 20.26 12.13 -15.97
CA GLY A 111 21.16 13.28 -15.87
C GLY A 111 20.58 14.47 -15.10
N LYS A 112 19.56 14.24 -14.27
CA LYS A 112 19.02 15.27 -13.37
C LYS A 112 19.83 15.28 -12.09
N ASP A 113 20.32 16.46 -11.71
CA ASP A 113 20.93 16.66 -10.40
C ASP A 113 19.95 16.25 -9.32
N LEU A 114 20.41 15.43 -8.37
CA LEU A 114 19.65 15.15 -7.16
C LEU A 114 19.31 16.49 -6.49
N PRO A 115 18.06 16.71 -6.05
CA PRO A 115 17.70 17.95 -5.39
C PRO A 115 18.66 18.17 -4.23
N LYS A 116 19.39 19.30 -4.22
CA LYS A 116 20.39 19.62 -3.18
C LYS A 116 19.79 19.63 -1.75
N SER A 117 18.46 19.61 -1.65
CA SER A 117 17.67 19.52 -0.43
C SER A 117 17.32 18.09 0.01
N ILE A 118 17.92 17.02 -0.53
CA ILE A 118 17.65 15.64 -0.05
C ILE A 118 17.84 15.53 1.47
N VAL A 119 18.87 16.17 2.01
CA VAL A 119 19.16 16.19 3.45
C VAL A 119 18.04 16.87 4.26
N LEU A 120 17.21 17.70 3.62
CA LEU A 120 16.10 18.41 4.26
C LEU A 120 14.80 17.57 4.32
N TYR A 121 14.71 16.48 3.55
CA TYR A 121 13.55 15.56 3.54
C TYR A 121 13.69 14.39 4.53
N PHE A 122 14.88 14.19 5.09
CA PHE A 122 15.13 13.19 6.12
C PHE A 122 15.42 13.92 7.44
N PRO A 123 14.47 13.95 8.40
CA PRO A 123 14.74 14.47 9.74
C PRO A 123 15.71 13.57 10.52
#